data_AF-A0A973KSY6-F1
#
_entry.id   AF-A0A973KSY6-F1
#
_cell.length_a   1.000
_cell.length_b   1.000
_cell.length_c   1.000
_cell.angle_alpha   90.00
_cell.angle_beta   90.00
_cell.angle_gamma   90.00
#
_symmetry.space_group_name_H-M   'P 1'
#
loop_
_entity.id
_entity.type
_entity.pdbx_description
1 polymer ?
#
loop_
_entity_poly.entity_id
_entity_poly.type
_entity_poly.pdbx_seq_one_letter_code
_entity_poly.pdbx_strand_id
1 'polypeptide(L)'
;MTETLTTDLGLVQWGTGTGHCRLRTSEGVTRAQAVRCGQRVDVETVGPAPVRSVAFPPAADTAPPDEVVVNGGRFTLTTVAGVPTASGRTE
;
A
#
# COMPACT_ATOMS: atom_id res chain seq x y z
N MET A 1 -21.86 6.11 -22.10
CA MET A 1 -20.61 6.43 -21.38
C MET A 1 -20.30 5.24 -20.49
N THR A 2 -19.25 4.50 -20.78
CA THR A 2 -18.78 3.42 -19.91
C THR A 2 -17.85 4.07 -18.90
N GLU A 3 -18.27 4.16 -17.64
CA GLU A 3 -17.36 4.56 -16.57
C GLU A 3 -16.26 3.51 -16.48
N THR A 4 -15.03 3.89 -16.80
CA THR A 4 -13.86 3.06 -16.51
C THR A 4 -13.68 3.06 -15.00
N LEU A 5 -14.22 2.04 -14.33
CA LEU A 5 -13.98 1.79 -12.91
C LEU A 5 -12.50 1.46 -12.74
N THR A 6 -11.67 2.47 -12.49
CA THR A 6 -10.26 2.27 -12.17
C THR A 6 -10.19 1.41 -10.91
N THR A 7 -9.59 0.22 -11.02
CA THR A 7 -9.42 -0.64 -9.84
C THR A 7 -8.38 -0.02 -8.93
N ASP A 8 -8.78 0.38 -7.72
CA ASP A 8 -7.85 0.86 -6.69
C ASP A 8 -7.30 -0.31 -5.86
N LEU A 9 -6.00 -0.29 -5.55
CA LEU A 9 -5.34 -1.28 -4.71
C LEU A 9 -5.33 -0.84 -3.23
N GLY A 10 -5.84 -1.73 -2.37
CA GLY A 10 -5.56 -1.73 -0.93
C GLY A 10 -4.57 -2.84 -0.59
N LEU A 11 -3.52 -2.51 0.15
CA LEU A 11 -2.50 -3.47 0.61
C LEU A 11 -2.63 -3.70 2.11
N VAL A 12 -2.22 -4.90 2.54
CA VAL A 12 -2.05 -5.22 3.97
C VAL A 12 -0.61 -5.68 4.17
N GLN A 13 0.10 -5.03 5.08
CA GLN A 13 1.51 -5.28 5.35
C GLN A 13 1.68 -5.79 6.77
N TRP A 14 2.30 -6.96 6.91
CA TRP A 14 2.64 -7.59 8.19
C TRP A 14 4.14 -7.70 8.37
N GLY A 15 4.62 -7.55 9.62
CA GLY A 15 6.01 -7.79 9.98
C GLY A 15 7.00 -6.81 9.33
N THR A 16 8.20 -7.30 9.03
CA THR A 16 9.31 -6.53 8.43
C THR A 16 9.83 -7.20 7.16
N GLY A 17 10.73 -6.54 6.42
CA GLY A 17 11.36 -7.11 5.22
C GLY A 17 10.69 -6.70 3.92
N THR A 18 10.79 -7.55 2.89
CA THR A 18 10.28 -7.27 1.55
C THR A 18 9.12 -8.19 1.20
N GLY A 19 8.03 -7.61 0.69
CA GLY A 19 6.89 -8.33 0.14
C GLY A 19 6.63 -7.94 -1.31
N HIS A 20 6.10 -8.88 -2.09
CA HIS A 20 5.69 -8.65 -3.48
C HIS A 20 4.29 -9.19 -3.70
N CYS A 21 3.49 -8.48 -4.48
CA CYS A 21 2.21 -9.00 -4.95
C CYS A 21 1.97 -8.63 -6.42
N ARG A 22 1.04 -9.37 -7.04
CA ARG A 22 0.62 -9.14 -8.41
C ARG A 22 -0.90 -9.22 -8.49
N LEU A 23 -1.54 -8.11 -8.86
CA LEU A 23 -2.95 -8.07 -9.20
C LEU A 23 -3.11 -8.24 -10.71
N ARG A 24 -4.04 -9.11 -11.12
CA ARG A 24 -4.47 -9.24 -12.52
C ARG A 24 -5.95 -8.85 -12.59
N THR A 25 -6.26 -7.89 -13.46
CA THR A 25 -7.62 -7.45 -13.77
C THR A 25 -7.86 -7.51 -15.28
N SER A 26 -9.06 -7.18 -15.73
CA SER A 26 -9.35 -6.96 -17.15
C SER A 26 -8.59 -5.78 -17.74
N GLU A 27 -8.16 -4.82 -16.92
CA GLU A 27 -7.41 -3.63 -17.33
C GLU A 27 -5.90 -3.89 -17.46
N GLY A 28 -5.41 -4.99 -16.89
CA GLY A 28 -4.02 -5.41 -17.02
C GLY A 28 -3.45 -6.01 -15.75
N VAL A 29 -2.13 -5.84 -15.59
CA VAL A 29 -1.38 -6.40 -14.47
C VAL A 29 -0.74 -5.26 -13.68
N THR A 30 -1.04 -5.17 -12.39
CA THR A 30 -0.26 -4.35 -11.46
C THR A 30 0.65 -5.24 -10.62
N ARG A 31 1.91 -4.85 -10.53
CA ARG A 31 2.88 -5.42 -9.60
C ARG A 31 3.12 -4.41 -8.49
N ALA A 32 3.16 -4.87 -7.25
CA ALA A 32 3.56 -4.05 -6.12
C ALA A 32 4.72 -4.72 -5.37
N GLN A 33 5.68 -3.91 -4.95
CA GLN A 33 6.75 -4.26 -4.04
C GLN A 33 6.65 -3.36 -2.82
N ALA A 34 6.68 -3.94 -1.63
CA ALA A 34 6.76 -3.19 -0.38
C ALA A 34 8.05 -3.59 0.34
N VAL A 35 8.83 -2.60 0.77
CA VAL A 35 10.02 -2.79 1.58
C VAL A 35 9.79 -2.07 2.90
N ARG A 36 9.98 -2.79 4.01
CA ARG A 36 9.92 -2.22 5.34
C ARG A 36 11.27 -2.29 6.04
N CYS A 37 11.81 -1.13 6.33
CA CYS A 37 13.04 -0.95 7.09
C CYS A 37 12.73 -0.16 8.37
N GLY A 38 12.56 -0.87 9.49
CA GLY A 38 12.20 -0.27 10.77
C GLY A 38 10.81 0.39 10.74
N GLN A 39 10.77 1.70 11.00
CA GLN A 39 9.54 2.50 11.05
C GLN A 39 9.16 3.13 9.69
N ARG A 40 9.90 2.83 8.62
CA ARG A 40 9.59 3.30 7.27
C ARG A 40 9.16 2.16 6.36
N VAL A 41 8.12 2.42 5.57
CA VAL A 41 7.63 1.52 4.51
C VAL A 41 7.66 2.25 3.18
N ASP A 42 8.37 1.70 2.21
CA ASP A 42 8.39 2.17 0.83
C ASP A 42 7.64 1.15 -0.04
N VAL A 43 6.69 1.63 -0.85
CA VAL A 43 5.90 0.84 -1.77
C VAL A 43 6.11 1.35 -3.19
N GLU A 44 6.43 0.45 -4.10
CA GLU A 44 6.52 0.73 -5.53
C GLU A 44 5.49 -0.11 -6.28
N THR A 45 4.75 0.52 -7.19
CA THR A 45 3.78 -0.16 -8.03
C THR A 45 3.94 0.19 -9.49
N VAL A 46 3.85 -0.82 -10.35
CA VAL A 46 3.85 -0.67 -11.81
C VAL A 46 2.64 -1.37 -12.39
N GLY A 47 1.75 -0.62 -13.03
CA GLY A 47 0.55 -1.13 -13.69
C GLY A 47 -0.63 -0.15 -13.60
N PRO A 48 -1.81 -0.58 -14.09
CA PRO A 48 -2.98 0.30 -14.24
C PRO A 48 -3.70 0.62 -12.92
N ALA A 49 -3.58 -0.24 -11.90
CA ALA A 49 -4.24 -0.06 -10.61
C ALA A 49 -3.33 0.69 -9.61
N PRO A 50 -3.65 1.94 -9.21
CA PRO A 50 -2.86 2.67 -8.21
C PRO A 50 -3.13 2.16 -6.80
N VAL A 51 -2.13 2.25 -5.91
CA VAL A 51 -2.33 1.99 -4.47
C VAL A 51 -2.95 3.22 -3.82
N ARG A 52 -4.03 3.01 -3.07
CA ARG A 52 -4.74 4.06 -2.32
C ARG A 52 -4.58 3.92 -0.82
N SER A 53 -4.34 2.71 -0.34
CA SER A 53 -4.19 2.45 1.08
C SER A 53 -3.24 1.29 1.38
N VAL A 54 -2.60 1.38 2.54
CA VAL A 54 -1.80 0.31 3.13
C VAL A 54 -2.19 0.20 4.60
N ALA A 55 -2.72 -0.96 5.00
CA ALA A 55 -3.07 -1.25 6.39
C ALA A 55 -1.93 -2.01 7.09
N PHE A 56 -1.72 -1.70 8.37
CA PHE A 56 -0.71 -2.31 9.23
C PHE A 56 -1.37 -2.98 10.44
N PRO A 57 -1.96 -4.19 10.29
CA PRO A 57 -2.52 -4.92 11.41
C PRO A 57 -1.46 -5.20 12.48
N PRO A 58 -1.87 -5.36 13.75
CA PRO A 58 -0.96 -5.75 14.82
C PRO A 58 -0.22 -7.04 14.46
N ALA A 59 1.11 -7.00 14.59
CA ALA A 59 1.98 -8.15 14.44
C ALA A 59 2.93 -8.21 15.65
N ALA A 60 3.25 -9.42 16.11
CA ALA A 60 4.19 -9.60 17.21
C ALA A 60 5.51 -8.89 16.91
N ASP A 61 6.04 -8.21 17.92
CA ASP A 61 7.35 -7.53 17.88
C ASP A 61 7.50 -6.46 16.78
N THR A 62 6.38 -5.97 16.24
CA THR A 62 6.38 -5.00 15.16
C THR A 62 5.44 -3.83 15.49
N ALA A 63 6.01 -2.69 15.86
CA ALA A 63 5.25 -1.43 16.00
C ALA A 63 4.69 -0.99 14.63
N PRO A 64 3.67 -0.12 14.55
CA PRO A 64 3.27 0.53 13.29
C PRO A 64 4.43 1.36 12.68
N PRO A 65 4.43 1.67 11.37
CA PRO A 65 5.40 2.60 10.80
C PRO A 65 5.06 4.06 11.12
N ASP A 66 6.07 4.93 11.13
CA ASP A 66 5.95 6.40 11.23
C ASP A 66 5.83 7.07 9.85
N GLU A 67 6.36 6.41 8.83
CA GLU A 67 6.41 6.93 7.46
C GLU A 67 6.05 5.85 6.45
N VAL A 68 5.16 6.21 5.53
CA VAL A 68 4.78 5.38 4.39
C VAL A 68 4.90 6.20 3.13
N VAL A 69 5.70 5.71 2.18
CA VAL A 69 5.93 6.33 0.88
C VAL A 69 5.46 5.36 -0.19
N VAL A 70 4.66 5.83 -1.14
CA VAL A 70 4.15 5.03 -2.26
C VAL A 70 4.48 5.74 -3.56
N ASN A 71 5.24 5.11 -4.45
CA ASN A 71 5.74 5.69 -5.70
C ASN A 71 6.38 7.08 -5.49
N GLY A 72 7.14 7.26 -4.41
CA GLY A 72 7.75 8.54 -4.03
C GLY A 72 6.83 9.54 -3.34
N GLY A 73 5.51 9.33 -3.33
CA GLY A 73 4.54 10.16 -2.63
C GLY A 73 4.33 9.74 -1.17
N ARG A 74 4.37 10.70 -0.24
CA ARG A 74 4.14 10.42 1.19
C ARG A 74 2.66 10.23 1.46
N PHE A 75 2.31 9.12 2.11
CA PHE A 75 0.95 8.82 2.54
C PHE A 75 0.71 9.31 3.96
N THR A 76 -0.54 9.67 4.27
CA THR A 76 -0.95 10.09 5.60
C THR A 76 -1.36 8.88 6.41
N LEU A 77 -0.76 8.71 7.59
CA LEU A 77 -1.13 7.66 8.54
C LEU A 77 -2.31 8.11 9.41
N THR A 78 -3.34 7.29 9.46
CA THR A 78 -4.51 7.45 10.34
C THR A 78 -4.86 6.11 10.97
N THR A 79 -5.85 6.08 11.86
CA THR A 79 -6.37 4.83 12.42
C THR A 79 -7.77 4.57 11.88
N VAL A 80 -7.96 3.44 11.21
CA VAL A 80 -9.25 2.99 10.67
C VAL A 80 -9.64 1.71 11.38
N ALA A 81 -10.78 1.72 12.08
CA ALA A 81 -11.27 0.57 12.85
C ALA A 81 -10.20 -0.05 13.80
N GLY A 82 -9.39 0.80 14.43
CA GLY A 82 -8.31 0.37 15.33
C GLY A 82 -7.03 -0.09 14.63
N VAL A 83 -6.95 -0.03 13.30
CA VAL A 83 -5.78 -0.43 12.51
C VAL A 83 -5.10 0.81 11.92
N PRO A 84 -3.79 1.02 12.18
CA PRO A 84 -3.00 2.03 11.49
C PRO A 84 -3.07 1.80 9.97
N THR A 85 -3.49 2.83 9.25
CA THR A 85 -3.73 2.78 7.81
C THR A 85 -3.15 4.03 7.17
N ALA A 86 -2.22 3.84 6.24
CA ALA A 86 -1.70 4.89 5.39
C ALA A 86 -2.62 5.06 4.18
N SER A 87 -2.99 6.29 3.83
CA SER A 87 -3.78 6.58 2.65
C SER A 87 -3.28 7.83 1.92
N GLY A 88 -3.49 7.86 0.61
CA GLY A 88 -3.01 8.93 -0.25
C GLY A 88 -3.39 8.73 -1.70
N ARG A 89 -3.03 9.71 -2.52
CA ARG A 89 -3.05 9.59 -3.98
C ARG A 89 -1.66 9.87 -4.50
N THR A 90 -1.15 8.95 -5.31
CA THR A 90 -0.01 9.21 -6.17
C THR A 90 -0.54 9.99 -7.37
N GLU A 91 0.01 11.18 -7.61
CA GLU A 91 -0.29 12.01 -8.79
C GLU A 91 0.28 11.39 -10.06
#